data_AF-A0A2S5CTH4-F1
#
_entry.id   AF-A0A2S5CTH4-F1
#
_cell.length_a   1.000
_cell.length_b   1.000
_cell.length_c   1.000
_cell.angle_alpha   90.00
_cell.angle_beta   90.00
_cell.angle_gamma   90.00
#
_symmetry.space_group_name_H-M   'P 1'
#
loop_
_entity.id
_entity.type
_entity.pdbx_description
1 polymer ?
#
loop_
_entity_poly.entity_id
_entity_poly.type
_entity_poly.pdbx_seq_one_letter_code
_entity_poly.pdbx_strand_id
1 'polypeptide(L)'
;MSQSLSLIEYEADEDGNLYEDHCRVIESAFISPEVISSIEAQKLLEDKTLLEELGEAESSVMKCLEDSSLDKVLSILEIEFIKFLSSEAANNAKNRLIRDEISSLLGDFGTIANLYHVIKLKKEKFWHHPNVVLKLG
;
A
#
# COMPACT_ATOMS: atom_id res chain seq x y z
N MET A 1 13.71 -8.52 0.30
CA MET A 1 13.42 -7.50 -0.72
C MET A 1 12.35 -6.59 -0.16
N SER A 2 12.44 -5.28 -0.36
CA SER A 2 11.40 -4.33 0.06
C SER A 2 10.21 -4.45 -0.89
N GLN A 3 9.01 -4.71 -0.35
CA GLN A 3 7.76 -4.67 -1.12
C GLN A 3 7.21 -3.26 -1.17
N SER A 4 6.38 -2.97 -2.16
CA SER A 4 5.74 -1.66 -2.31
C SER A 4 4.23 -1.80 -2.55
N LEU A 5 3.47 -0.82 -2.09
CA LEU A 5 2.07 -0.65 -2.45
C LEU A 5 1.96 0.53 -3.40
N SER A 6 1.46 0.28 -4.60
CA SER A 6 1.29 1.31 -5.62
C SER A 6 -0.18 1.53 -5.90
N LEU A 7 -0.61 2.78 -5.87
CA LEU A 7 -1.90 3.21 -6.35
C LEU A 7 -1.79 3.45 -7.85
N ILE A 8 -2.45 2.63 -8.65
CA ILE A 8 -2.31 2.60 -10.10
C ILE A 8 -3.68 2.79 -10.73
N GLU A 9 -3.79 3.70 -11.67
CA GLU A 9 -4.93 3.84 -12.57
C GLU A 9 -4.69 3.01 -13.82
N TYR A 10 -5.59 2.08 -14.10
CA TYR A 10 -5.61 1.27 -15.31
C TYR A 10 -6.65 1.80 -16.28
N GLU A 11 -6.43 1.57 -17.57
CA GLU A 11 -7.51 1.61 -18.56
C GLU A 11 -8.47 0.44 -18.31
N ALA A 12 -9.77 0.69 -18.47
CA ALA A 12 -10.81 -0.31 -18.27
C ALA A 12 -11.82 -0.28 -19.42
N ASP A 13 -12.27 -1.45 -19.88
CA ASP A 13 -13.33 -1.57 -20.88
C ASP A 13 -14.74 -1.47 -20.26
N GLU A 14 -15.78 -1.58 -21.09
CA GLU A 14 -17.18 -1.55 -20.65
C GLU A 14 -17.54 -2.74 -19.72
N ASP A 15 -16.77 -3.83 -19.78
CA ASP A 15 -16.94 -5.03 -18.95
C ASP A 15 -16.15 -4.95 -17.63
N GLY A 16 -15.32 -3.91 -17.44
CA GLY A 16 -14.51 -3.66 -16.25
C GLY A 16 -13.18 -4.42 -16.22
N ASN A 17 -12.76 -5.00 -17.34
CA ASN A 17 -11.44 -5.62 -17.49
C ASN A 17 -10.35 -4.55 -17.49
N LEU A 18 -9.23 -4.83 -16.83
CA LEU A 18 -8.10 -3.90 -16.70
C LEU A 18 -6.97 -4.31 -17.64
N TYR A 19 -6.25 -3.33 -18.20
CA TYR A 19 -5.17 -3.56 -19.17
C TYR A 19 -3.81 -3.04 -18.71
N GLU A 20 -2.75 -3.84 -18.86
CA GLU A 20 -1.40 -3.51 -18.35
C GLU A 20 -0.71 -2.39 -19.14
N ASP A 21 -0.87 -2.38 -20.46
CA ASP A 21 -0.16 -1.49 -21.40
C ASP A 21 -0.43 0.00 -21.20
N HIS A 22 -1.57 0.32 -20.61
CA HIS A 22 -2.02 1.69 -20.38
C HIS A 22 -2.37 1.89 -18.90
N CYS A 23 -1.34 1.85 -18.06
CA CYS A 23 -1.45 2.16 -16.64
C CYS A 23 -0.62 3.39 -16.23
N ARG A 24 -1.12 4.10 -15.22
CA ARG A 24 -0.45 5.24 -14.61
C ARG A 24 -0.32 5.03 -13.12
N VAL A 25 0.91 5.01 -12.62
CA VAL A 25 1.17 5.07 -11.18
C VAL A 25 0.80 6.47 -10.68
N ILE A 26 -0.16 6.56 -9.77
CA ILE A 26 -0.58 7.79 -9.11
C ILE A 26 0.37 8.09 -7.94
N GLU A 27 0.59 7.09 -7.09
CA GLU A 27 1.42 7.21 -5.88
C GLU A 27 1.95 5.83 -5.47
N SER A 28 3.09 5.78 -4.79
CA SER A 28 3.66 4.52 -4.30
C SER A 28 4.34 4.69 -2.95
N ALA A 29 4.25 3.67 -2.11
CA ALA A 29 4.92 3.64 -0.81
C ALA A 29 5.52 2.26 -0.52
N PHE A 30 6.67 2.24 0.14
CA PHE A 30 7.25 1.01 0.65
C PHE A 30 6.41 0.44 1.80
N ILE A 31 6.37 -0.90 1.88
CA ILE A 31 5.69 -1.62 2.95
C ILE A 31 6.74 -2.32 3.81
N SER A 32 6.63 -2.15 5.13
CA SER A 32 7.48 -2.88 6.05
C SER A 32 7.08 -4.37 6.12
N PRO A 33 8.03 -5.29 6.38
CA PRO A 33 7.74 -6.71 6.54
C PRO A 33 6.65 -7.02 7.57
N GLU A 34 6.58 -6.26 8.66
CA GLU A 34 5.61 -6.44 9.74
C GLU A 34 4.20 -6.10 9.29
N VAL A 35 4.06 -5.01 8.52
CA VAL A 35 2.78 -4.56 7.96
C VAL A 35 2.28 -5.57 6.94
N ILE A 36 3.11 -5.97 5.97
CA ILE A 36 2.66 -6.93 4.93
C ILE A 36 2.29 -8.27 5.54
N SER A 37 3.05 -8.76 6.51
CA SER A 37 2.72 -10.00 7.22
C SER A 37 1.37 -9.91 7.93
N SER A 38 1.03 -8.75 8.49
CA SER A 38 -0.25 -8.51 9.16
C SER A 38 -1.42 -8.44 8.18
N ILE A 39 -1.20 -7.88 6.98
CA ILE A 39 -2.19 -7.83 5.89
C ILE A 39 -2.45 -9.24 5.34
N GLU A 40 -1.38 -10.01 5.08
CA GLU A 40 -1.45 -11.39 4.56
C GLU A 40 -2.11 -12.34 5.56
N ALA A 41 -1.75 -12.26 6.85
CA ALA A 41 -2.35 -13.09 7.90
C ALA A 41 -3.86 -12.89 8.03
N GLN A 42 -4.35 -11.70 7.69
CA GLN A 42 -5.76 -11.36 7.71
C GLN A 42 -6.47 -11.59 6.36
N LYS A 43 -5.76 -12.11 5.35
CA LYS A 43 -6.27 -12.39 4.01
C LYS A 43 -6.94 -11.16 3.36
N LEU A 44 -6.29 -10.01 3.46
CA LEU A 44 -6.81 -8.75 2.91
C LEU A 44 -6.37 -8.47 1.47
N LEU A 45 -5.52 -9.33 0.91
CA LEU A 45 -5.09 -9.27 -0.48
C LEU A 45 -5.94 -10.21 -1.32
N GLU A 46 -6.29 -9.75 -2.51
CA GLU A 46 -7.01 -10.53 -3.51
C GLU A 46 -6.22 -10.60 -4.81
N ASP A 47 -6.41 -11.69 -5.54
CA ASP A 47 -5.86 -11.89 -6.86
C ASP A 47 -6.83 -11.29 -7.88
N LYS A 48 -6.34 -10.37 -8.72
CA LYS A 48 -7.12 -9.72 -9.78
C LYS A 48 -6.45 -9.95 -11.13
N THR A 49 -7.24 -10.35 -12.10
CA THR A 49 -6.78 -10.56 -13.47
C THR A 49 -6.49 -9.22 -14.14
N LEU A 50 -5.37 -9.15 -14.84
CA LEU A 50 -4.94 -8.02 -15.65
C LEU A 50 -4.68 -8.55 -17.06
N LEU A 51 -5.37 -8.02 -18.06
CA LEU A 51 -5.15 -8.39 -19.45
C LEU A 51 -3.94 -7.63 -19.99
N GLU A 52 -3.15 -8.24 -20.88
CA GLU A 52 -2.00 -7.55 -21.47
C GLU A 52 -2.48 -6.47 -22.45
N GLU A 53 -3.26 -6.88 -23.45
CA GLU A 53 -3.75 -6.01 -24.52
C GLU A 53 -5.26 -6.19 -24.80
N LEU A 54 -5.84 -5.17 -25.43
CA LEU A 54 -7.27 -5.12 -25.76
C LEU A 54 -7.59 -6.07 -26.93
N GLY A 55 -8.29 -7.17 -26.62
CA GLY A 55 -8.64 -8.21 -27.59
C GLY A 55 -7.73 -9.43 -27.59
N GLU A 56 -6.71 -9.46 -26.73
CA GLU A 56 -5.88 -10.65 -26.51
C GLU A 56 -6.36 -11.49 -25.33
N ALA A 57 -6.00 -12.78 -25.34
CA ALA A 57 -6.36 -13.73 -24.28
C ALA A 57 -5.26 -13.87 -23.22
N GLU A 58 -4.10 -13.22 -23.41
CA GLU A 58 -3.01 -13.26 -22.46
C GLU A 58 -3.34 -12.36 -21.26
N SER A 59 -3.13 -12.93 -20.06
CA SER A 59 -3.51 -12.29 -18.81
C SER A 59 -2.52 -12.63 -17.71
N SER A 60 -2.19 -11.65 -16.89
CA SER A 60 -1.44 -11.80 -15.67
C SER A 60 -2.35 -11.71 -14.44
N VAL A 61 -1.84 -12.11 -13.28
CA VAL A 61 -2.54 -11.99 -12.00
C VAL A 61 -1.75 -11.03 -11.13
N MET A 62 -2.42 -9.99 -10.64
CA MET A 62 -1.87 -9.07 -9.66
C MET A 62 -2.51 -9.27 -8.30
N LYS A 63 -1.74 -9.04 -7.23
CA LYS A 63 -2.27 -8.94 -5.87
C LYS A 63 -2.66 -7.51 -5.56
N CYS A 64 -3.88 -7.30 -5.08
CA CYS A 64 -4.35 -5.98 -4.70
C CYS A 64 -5.12 -5.96 -3.39
N LEU A 65 -5.24 -4.77 -2.80
CA LEU A 65 -6.18 -4.50 -1.72
C LEU A 65 -7.53 -4.10 -2.30
N GLU A 66 -8.58 -4.79 -1.87
CA GLU A 66 -9.96 -4.43 -2.19
C GLU A 66 -10.45 -3.24 -1.37
N ASP A 67 -11.38 -2.48 -1.93
CA ASP A 67 -11.93 -1.27 -1.29
C ASP A 67 -12.59 -1.59 0.06
N SER A 68 -13.23 -2.75 0.16
CA SER A 68 -13.84 -3.25 1.40
C SER A 68 -12.83 -3.51 2.53
N SER A 69 -11.54 -3.70 2.21
CA SER A 69 -10.48 -4.02 3.17
C SER A 69 -9.73 -2.79 3.70
N LEU A 70 -9.88 -1.63 3.05
CA LEU A 70 -9.05 -0.44 3.32
C LEU A 70 -9.13 0.04 4.77
N ASP A 71 -10.33 0.04 5.37
CA ASP A 71 -10.50 0.43 6.78
C ASP A 71 -9.72 -0.45 7.73
N LYS A 72 -9.67 -1.74 7.43
CA LYS A 72 -8.96 -2.72 8.23
C LYS A 72 -7.46 -2.56 8.08
N VAL A 73 -6.98 -2.29 6.86
CA VAL A 73 -5.55 -2.02 6.62
C VAL A 73 -5.13 -0.71 7.28
N LEU A 74 -5.94 0.35 7.21
CA LEU A 74 -5.68 1.61 7.93
C LEU A 74 -5.57 1.36 9.44
N SER A 75 -6.45 0.53 10.01
CA SER A 75 -6.39 0.15 11.43
C SER A 75 -5.09 -0.59 11.78
N ILE A 76 -4.60 -1.47 10.91
CA ILE A 76 -3.30 -2.16 11.10
C ILE A 76 -2.16 -1.12 11.15
N LEU A 77 -2.16 -0.16 10.23
CA LEU A 77 -1.14 0.90 10.19
C LEU A 77 -1.18 1.80 11.42
N GLU A 78 -2.37 2.14 11.91
CA GLU A 78 -2.54 2.91 13.15
C GLU A 78 -1.97 2.17 14.36
N ILE A 79 -2.17 0.85 14.45
CA ILE A 79 -1.59 0.01 15.49
C ILE A 79 -0.06 -0.02 15.38
N GLU A 80 0.49 -0.23 14.18
CA GLU A 80 1.95 -0.23 13.97
C GLU A 80 2.57 1.14 14.26
N PHE A 81 1.87 2.22 13.93
CA PHE A 81 2.30 3.57 14.28
C PHE A 81 2.37 3.77 15.81
N ILE A 82 1.37 3.31 16.56
CA ILE A 82 1.37 3.39 18.02
C ILE A 82 2.51 2.56 18.63
N LYS A 83 2.75 1.35 18.11
CA LYS A 83 3.88 0.50 18.53
C LYS A 83 5.22 1.19 18.28
N PHE A 84 5.39 1.78 17.10
CA PHE A 84 6.59 2.54 16.75
C PHE A 84 6.84 3.68 17.73
N LEU A 85 5.81 4.49 18.05
CA LEU A 85 5.92 5.60 19.00
C LEU A 85 6.26 5.17 20.44
N SER A 86 5.96 3.92 20.77
CA SER A 86 6.19 3.30 22.08
C SER A 86 7.50 2.51 22.14
N SER A 87 8.23 2.40 21.02
CA SER A 87 9.47 1.64 20.93
C SER A 87 10.58 2.22 21.80
N GLU A 88 11.49 1.36 22.25
CA GLU A 88 12.66 1.77 23.03
C GLU A 88 13.50 2.79 22.26
N ALA A 89 13.68 2.60 20.94
CA ALA A 89 14.39 3.53 20.08
C ALA A 89 13.74 4.93 20.05
N ALA A 90 12.41 5.00 19.86
CA ALA A 90 11.69 6.27 19.90
C ALA A 90 11.77 6.94 21.28
N ASN A 91 11.70 6.17 22.36
CA ASN A 91 11.85 6.69 23.73
C ASN A 91 13.28 7.15 24.04
N ASN A 92 14.28 6.46 23.51
CA ASN A 92 15.69 6.85 23.65
C ASN A 92 15.97 8.13 22.89
N ALA A 93 15.49 8.28 21.65
CA ALA A 93 15.64 9.51 20.88
C ALA A 93 14.96 10.72 21.53
N LYS A 94 13.81 10.53 22.20
CA LYS A 94 13.15 11.59 22.99
C LYS A 94 14.03 12.06 24.17
N ASN A 95 14.76 11.15 24.79
CA ASN A 95 15.52 11.40 26.02
C ASN A 95 17.00 11.72 25.78
N ARG A 96 17.56 11.31 24.64
CA ARG A 96 18.97 11.45 24.27
C ARG A 96 19.02 11.88 22.79
N LEU A 97 19.52 13.08 22.55
CA LEU A 97 19.73 13.64 21.20
C LEU A 97 20.90 12.93 20.50
N ILE A 98 20.65 11.71 19.98
CA ILE A 98 21.58 10.98 19.11
C ILE A 98 21.10 11.16 17.66
N ARG A 99 21.85 11.94 16.88
CA ARG A 99 21.43 12.42 15.55
C ARG A 99 21.20 11.32 14.52
N ASP A 100 21.96 10.23 14.59
CA ASP A 100 21.86 9.12 13.66
C ASP A 100 20.61 8.26 13.92
N GLU A 101 20.26 8.06 15.20
CA GLU A 101 19.03 7.37 15.60
C GLU A 101 17.78 8.14 15.15
N ILE A 102 17.81 9.48 15.22
CA ILE A 102 16.71 10.34 14.77
C ILE A 102 16.46 10.18 13.27
N SER A 103 17.52 10.11 12.46
CA SER A 103 17.38 10.00 11.00
C SER A 103 16.76 8.65 10.60
N SER A 104 17.17 7.57 11.25
CA SER A 104 16.56 6.25 11.05
C SER A 104 15.08 6.24 11.44
N LEU A 105 14.75 6.79 12.61
CA LEU A 105 13.37 6.87 13.10
C LEU A 105 12.47 7.70 12.17
N LEU A 106 12.99 8.78 11.56
CA LEU A 106 12.25 9.56 10.57
C LEU A 106 11.98 8.74 9.30
N GLY A 107 12.91 7.88 8.88
CA GLY A 107 12.71 6.96 7.75
C GLY A 107 11.64 5.92 8.03
N ASP A 108 11.68 5.29 9.20
CA ASP A 108 10.69 4.28 9.62
C ASP A 108 9.29 4.91 9.76
N PHE A 109 9.22 6.08 10.40
CA PHE A 109 7.99 6.87 10.47
C PHE A 109 7.47 7.23 9.08
N GLY A 110 8.35 7.74 8.21
CA GLY A 110 8.01 8.11 6.84
C GLY A 110 7.43 6.93 6.05
N THR A 111 7.96 5.72 6.26
CA THR A 111 7.44 4.51 5.62
C THR A 111 5.99 4.24 6.03
N ILE A 112 5.67 4.26 7.33
CA ILE A 112 4.30 4.03 7.83
C ILE A 112 3.37 5.16 7.36
N ALA A 113 3.82 6.42 7.49
CA ALA A 113 3.01 7.58 7.15
C ALA A 113 2.70 7.67 5.64
N ASN A 114 3.68 7.38 4.79
CA ASN A 114 3.49 7.37 3.34
C ASN A 114 2.53 6.25 2.94
N LEU A 115 2.68 5.05 3.50
CA LEU A 115 1.76 3.95 3.23
C LEU A 115 0.33 4.28 3.66
N TYR A 116 0.16 4.86 4.85
CA TYR A 116 -1.14 5.35 5.32
C TYR A 116 -1.72 6.40 4.36
N HIS A 117 -0.89 7.31 3.85
CA HIS A 117 -1.30 8.31 2.89
C HIS A 117 -1.81 7.70 1.58
N VAL A 118 -1.10 6.72 1.00
CA VAL A 118 -1.51 6.05 -0.25
C VAL A 118 -2.86 5.36 -0.10
N ILE A 119 -3.06 4.63 1.00
CA ILE A 119 -4.33 3.92 1.26
C ILE A 119 -5.47 4.90 1.49
N LYS A 120 -5.22 5.97 2.25
CA LYS A 120 -6.20 7.03 2.48
C LYS A 120 -6.56 7.76 1.18
N LEU A 121 -5.58 8.00 0.31
CA LEU A 121 -5.79 8.61 -1.00
C LEU A 121 -6.74 7.77 -1.86
N LYS A 122 -6.54 6.45 -1.93
CA LYS A 122 -7.48 5.53 -2.58
C LYS A 122 -8.88 5.66 -1.98
N LYS A 123 -8.99 5.55 -0.65
CA LYS A 123 -10.27 5.58 0.05
C LYS A 123 -11.04 6.89 -0.12
N GLU A 124 -10.36 8.04 -0.09
CA GLU A 124 -11.03 9.34 -0.06
C GLU A 124 -11.29 9.91 -1.46
N LYS A 125 -10.41 9.62 -2.44
CA LYS A 125 -10.51 10.22 -3.78
C LYS A 125 -10.90 9.23 -4.87
N PHE A 126 -10.63 7.95 -4.68
CA PHE A 126 -10.75 6.94 -5.72
C PHE A 126 -11.65 5.75 -5.35
N TRP A 127 -12.45 5.86 -4.28
CA TRP A 127 -13.37 4.79 -3.83
C TRP A 127 -14.39 4.39 -4.89
N HIS A 128 -14.83 5.34 -5.72
CA HIS A 128 -15.78 5.08 -6.80
C HIS A 128 -15.13 4.83 -8.16
N HIS A 129 -13.80 4.65 -8.18
CA HIS A 129 -13.01 4.43 -9.38
C HIS A 129 -12.45 3.00 -9.38
N PRO A 130 -13.17 2.01 -9.94
CA PRO A 130 -12.80 0.59 -9.89
C PRO A 130 -11.55 0.25 -10.71
N ASN A 131 -11.21 1.13 -11.66
CA ASN A 131 -9.99 1.07 -12.47
C ASN A 131 -8.75 1.60 -11.73
N VAL A 132 -8.92 2.22 -10.56
CA VAL A 132 -7.83 2.67 -9.70
C VAL A 132 -7.61 1.64 -8.58
N VAL A 133 -6.48 0.96 -8.60
CA VAL A 133 -6.19 -0.23 -7.78
C VAL A 133 -4.96 -0.01 -6.90
N LEU A 134 -4.99 -0.54 -5.67
CA LEU A 134 -3.82 -0.65 -4.82
C LEU A 134 -3.10 -1.98 -5.07
N LYS A 135 -2.13 -1.99 -5.98
CA LYS A 135 -1.34 -3.16 -6.37
C LYS A 135 -0.15 -3.35 -5.43
N LEU A 136 0.04 -4.59 -4.98
CA LEU A 136 1.25 -5.03 -4.30
C LEU A 136 2.34 -5.33 -5.34
N GLY A 137 3.52 -4.76 -5.14
CA GLY A 137 4.71 -4.95 -5.99
C GLY A 137 5.92 -5.49 -5.23
#